data_AF-A0AAI9UE07-F1
#
_entry.id   AF-A0AAI9UE07-F1
#
_cell.length_a   1.000
_cell.length_b   1.000
_cell.length_c   1.000
_cell.angle_alpha   90.00
_cell.angle_beta   90.00
_cell.angle_gamma   90.00
#
_symmetry.space_group_name_H-M   'P 1'
#
loop_
_entity.id
_entity.type
_entity.pdbx_description
1 polymer ?
#
loop_
_entity_poly.entity_id
_entity_poly.type
_entity_poly.pdbx_seq_one_letter_code
_entity_poly.pdbx_strand_id
1 'polypeptide(L)'
;MADKLRNQQELERLQAKYVGTGHPDTTSWEWKTNIYRDTYSSIAGHPPMLSYMALAENEPTQLLRARLIRKMMQPAGPPPQRED
;
A
#
# COMPACT_ATOMS: atom_id res chain seq x y z
N MET A 1 18.12 -9.93 27.52
CA MET A 1 16.64 -10.07 27.38
C MET A 1 15.97 -8.72 27.19
N ALA A 2 16.36 -7.70 27.98
CA ALA A 2 15.83 -6.32 27.86
C ALA A 2 16.03 -5.69 26.47
N ASP A 3 17.18 -5.86 25.81
CA ASP A 3 17.41 -5.27 24.48
C ASP A 3 16.50 -5.85 23.39
N LYS A 4 16.18 -7.15 23.46
CA LYS A 4 15.25 -7.78 22.50
C LYS A 4 13.85 -7.19 22.64
N LEU A 5 13.39 -6.99 23.88
CA LEU A 5 12.09 -6.38 24.15
C LEU A 5 12.03 -4.92 23.69
N ARG A 6 13.09 -4.15 23.94
CA ARG A 6 13.19 -2.75 23.46
C ARG A 6 13.13 -2.68 21.93
N ASN A 7 13.84 -3.58 21.25
CA ASN A 7 13.82 -3.64 19.78
C ASN A 7 12.44 -4.00 19.24
N GLN A 8 11.72 -4.90 19.89
CA GLN A 8 10.36 -5.26 19.51
C GLN A 8 9.39 -4.07 19.67
N GLN A 9 9.47 -3.36 20.80
CA GLN A 9 8.66 -2.16 21.03
C GLN A 9 8.96 -1.05 20.01
N GLU A 10 10.23 -0.85 19.64
CA GLU A 10 10.61 0.09 18.58
C GLU A 10 10.06 -0.34 17.21
N LEU A 11 10.09 -1.63 16.88
CA LEU A 11 9.51 -2.13 15.63
C LEU A 11 8.00 -1.88 15.58
N GLU A 12 7.27 -2.21 16.64
CA GLU A 12 5.82 -1.97 16.73
C GLU A 12 5.50 -0.47 16.61
N ARG A 13 6.30 0.40 17.25
CA ARG A 13 6.19 1.85 17.13
C ARG A 13 6.41 2.32 15.69
N LEU A 14 7.40 1.78 14.99
CA LEU A 14 7.68 2.13 13.60
C LEU A 14 6.59 1.62 12.65
N GLN A 15 6.06 0.41 12.87
CA GLN A 15 4.95 -0.14 12.09
C GLN A 15 3.67 0.68 12.24
N ALA A 16 3.40 1.22 13.44
CA ALA A 16 2.28 2.12 13.68
C ALA A 16 2.44 3.48 12.96
N LYS A 17 3.66 3.99 12.85
CA LYS A 17 3.95 5.28 12.19
C LYS A 17 4.05 5.16 10.68
N TYR A 18 4.68 4.10 10.18
CA TYR A 18 4.99 3.87 8.79
C TYR A 18 4.23 2.63 8.32
N VAL A 19 2.99 2.86 7.88
CA VAL A 19 2.12 1.82 7.32
C VAL A 19 2.85 1.11 6.18
N GLY A 20 2.85 -0.23 6.22
CA GLY A 20 3.54 -1.06 5.24
C GLY A 20 4.93 -1.55 5.65
N THR A 21 5.44 -1.12 6.81
CA THR A 21 6.66 -1.69 7.39
C THR A 21 6.47 -3.18 7.71
N GLY A 22 7.22 -4.05 7.04
CA GLY A 22 7.11 -5.50 7.19
C GLY A 22 7.78 -6.09 8.44
N HIS A 23 7.61 -7.39 8.61
CA HIS A 23 8.28 -8.26 9.57
C HIS A 23 8.56 -9.63 8.92
N PRO A 24 9.33 -10.55 9.53
CA PRO A 24 9.69 -11.83 8.92
C PRO A 24 8.50 -12.68 8.46
N ASP A 25 7.34 -12.55 9.11
CA ASP A 25 6.13 -13.30 8.79
C ASP A 25 5.17 -12.54 7.85
N THR A 26 5.59 -11.40 7.28
CA THR A 26 4.79 -10.68 6.29
C THR A 26 4.56 -11.55 5.07
N THR A 27 3.29 -11.80 4.77
CA THR A 27 2.88 -12.65 3.66
C THR A 27 3.09 -11.96 2.32
N SER A 28 3.20 -12.76 1.25
CA SER A 28 3.26 -12.25 -0.13
C SER A 28 2.05 -11.35 -0.48
N TRP A 29 0.88 -11.67 0.08
CA TRP A 29 -0.33 -10.88 -0.14
C TRP A 29 -0.26 -9.51 0.56
N GLU A 30 0.18 -9.45 1.82
CA GLU A 30 0.35 -8.19 2.56
C GLU A 30 1.37 -7.28 1.87
N TRP A 31 2.52 -7.83 1.50
CA TRP A 31 3.56 -7.09 0.79
C TRP A 31 3.03 -6.51 -0.53
N LYS A 32 2.43 -7.33 -1.40
CA LYS A 32 1.87 -6.88 -2.68
C LYS A 32 0.79 -5.82 -2.47
N THR A 33 -0.07 -5.99 -1.46
CA THR A 33 -1.12 -5.02 -1.15
C THR A 33 -0.53 -3.65 -0.79
N ASN A 34 0.54 -3.60 0.00
CA ASN A 34 1.23 -2.35 0.31
C ASN A 34 1.87 -1.73 -0.94
N ILE A 35 2.59 -2.51 -1.74
CA ILE A 35 3.22 -2.03 -2.99
C ILE A 35 2.19 -1.43 -3.96
N TYR A 36 1.04 -2.09 -4.15
CA TYR A 36 -0.01 -1.54 -5.01
C TYR A 36 -0.60 -0.23 -4.44
N ARG A 37 -0.81 -0.16 -3.13
CA ARG A 37 -1.31 1.06 -2.47
C ARG A 37 -0.31 2.22 -2.62
N ASP A 38 0.98 1.97 -2.42
CA ASP A 38 2.03 2.97 -2.62
C ASP A 38 2.10 3.47 -4.07
N THR A 39 1.94 2.55 -5.01
CA THR A 39 1.90 2.86 -6.45
C THR A 39 0.70 3.74 -6.79
N TYR A 40 -0.52 3.35 -6.37
CA TYR A 40 -1.72 4.14 -6.61
C TYR A 40 -1.69 5.50 -5.91
N SER A 41 -1.12 5.57 -4.71
CA SER A 41 -0.95 6.81 -3.95
C SER A 41 -0.02 7.76 -4.71
N SER A 42 1.11 7.25 -5.19
CA SER A 42 2.08 8.02 -5.98
C SER A 42 1.45 8.55 -7.26
N ILE A 43 0.73 7.73 -8.02
CA ILE A 43 0.07 8.16 -9.26
C ILE A 43 -1.01 9.21 -8.95
N ALA A 44 -1.86 8.99 -7.94
CA ALA A 44 -2.95 9.91 -7.59
C ALA A 44 -2.46 11.26 -7.04
N GLY A 45 -1.32 11.25 -6.34
CA GLY A 45 -0.72 12.40 -5.67
C GLY A 45 0.18 13.26 -6.55
N HIS A 46 0.84 12.70 -7.56
CA HIS A 46 1.74 13.46 -8.44
C HIS A 46 1.02 13.91 -9.72
N PRO A 47 0.76 15.22 -9.91
CA PRO A 47 0.02 15.70 -11.08
C PRO A 47 0.59 15.26 -12.44
N PRO A 48 1.91 15.23 -12.67
CA PRO A 48 2.45 14.78 -13.97
C PRO A 48 2.12 13.31 -14.27
N MET A 49 2.25 12.41 -13.28
CA MET A 49 1.92 10.99 -13.46
C MET A 49 0.43 10.79 -13.69
N LEU A 50 -0.42 11.48 -12.91
CA LEU A 50 -1.86 11.39 -13.08
C LEU A 50 -2.29 11.89 -14.47
N SER A 51 -1.76 13.04 -14.92
CA SER A 51 -2.06 13.60 -16.24
C SER A 51 -1.61 12.68 -17.37
N TYR A 52 -0.42 12.07 -17.24
CA TYR A 52 0.09 11.11 -18.22
C TYR A 52 -0.85 9.91 -18.39
N MET A 53 -1.28 9.29 -17.29
CA MET A 53 -2.21 8.16 -17.33
C MET A 53 -3.62 8.57 -17.78
N ALA A 54 -4.11 9.72 -17.33
CA ALA A 54 -5.42 10.24 -17.73
C ALA A 54 -5.50 10.50 -19.24
N LEU A 55 -4.42 11.03 -19.82
CA LEU A 55 -4.28 11.21 -21.26
C LEU A 55 -4.28 9.88 -22.00
N ALA A 56 -3.50 8.90 -21.52
CA ALA A 56 -3.41 7.58 -22.16
C ALA A 56 -4.76 6.83 -22.16
N GLU A 57 -5.56 6.98 -21.10
CA GLU A 57 -6.88 6.35 -20.98
C GLU A 57 -8.04 7.21 -21.53
N ASN A 58 -7.76 8.43 -22.01
CA ASN A 58 -8.76 9.40 -22.44
C ASN A 58 -9.87 9.63 -21.38
N GLU A 59 -9.47 9.76 -20.12
CA GLU A 59 -10.40 10.01 -19.00
C GLU A 59 -10.08 11.35 -18.30
N PRO A 60 -11.10 12.05 -17.75
CA PRO A 60 -10.88 13.16 -16.85
C PRO A 60 -9.99 12.77 -15.65
N THR A 61 -9.02 13.62 -15.32
CA THR A 61 -8.07 13.35 -14.21
C THR A 61 -8.75 13.06 -12.87
N GLN A 62 -9.90 13.67 -12.61
CA GLN A 62 -10.71 13.48 -11.39
C GLN A 62 -11.31 12.07 -11.33
N LEU A 63 -11.76 11.53 -12.47
CA LEU A 63 -12.32 10.17 -12.55
C LEU A 63 -11.22 9.13 -12.37
N LEU A 64 -10.08 9.29 -13.05
CA LEU A 64 -8.92 8.42 -12.85
C LEU A 64 -8.44 8.46 -11.39
N ARG A 65 -8.30 9.64 -10.79
CA ARG A 65 -7.90 9.78 -9.38
C ARG A 65 -8.87 9.05 -8.45
N ALA A 66 -10.18 9.23 -8.62
CA ALA A 66 -11.18 8.54 -7.81
C ALA A 66 -11.10 7.02 -8.00
N ARG A 67 -10.90 6.54 -9.24
CA ARG A 67 -10.74 5.12 -9.56
C ARG A 67 -9.49 4.51 -8.91
N LEU A 68 -8.35 5.20 -8.95
CA LEU A 68 -7.12 4.78 -8.27
C LEU A 68 -7.29 4.66 -6.76
N ILE A 69 -7.95 5.63 -6.12
CA ILE A 69 -8.26 5.59 -4.69
C ILE A 69 -9.16 4.38 -4.36
N ARG A 70 -10.20 4.12 -5.17
CA ARG A 70 -11.08 2.96 -4.96
C ARG A 70 -10.34 1.63 -5.11
N LYS A 71 -9.40 1.52 -6.06
CA LYS A 71 -8.57 0.31 -6.26
C LYS A 71 -7.71 -0.04 -5.04
N MET A 72 -7.45 0.90 -4.13
CA MET A 72 -6.66 0.65 -2.91
C MET A 72 -7.34 -0.26 -1.89
N MET A 73 -8.67 -0.45 -1.95
CA MET A 73 -9.37 -1.30 -0.97
C MET A 73 -8.84 -2.74 -1.00
N GLN A 74 -8.74 -3.33 -2.18
CA GLN A 74 -8.33 -4.72 -2.36
C GLN A 74 -7.53 -4.90 -3.66
N PRO A 75 -6.34 -4.30 -3.75
CA PRO A 75 -5.60 -4.21 -5.00
C PRO A 75 -4.96 -5.53 -5.44
N ALA A 76 -4.68 -6.44 -4.50
CA ALA A 76 -4.09 -7.75 -4.75
C ALA A 76 -5.13 -8.89 -4.72
N GLY A 77 -6.43 -8.56 -4.78
CA GLY A 77 -7.51 -9.52 -4.57
C GLY A 77 -7.71 -9.91 -3.10
N PRO A 78 -8.63 -10.84 -2.81
CA PRO A 78 -8.89 -11.32 -1.45
C PRO A 78 -7.64 -11.88 -0.77
N PRO A 79 -7.49 -11.69 0.56
CA PRO A 79 -6.42 -12.34 1.31
C PRO A 79 -6.55 -13.86 1.20
N PRO A 80 -5.42 -14.60 1.27
CA PRO A 80 -5.46 -16.05 1.35
C PRO A 80 -6.27 -16.48 2.59
N GLN A 81 -6.88 -17.67 2.51
CA GLN A 81 -7.51 -18.27 3.68
C GLN A 81 -6.43 -18.45 4.76
N ARG A 82 -6.75 -18.10 6.01
CA ARG A 82 -5.85 -18.44 7.11
C ARG A 82 -5.82 -19.96 7.23
N GLU A 83 -4.62 -20.52 7.23
CA GLU A 83 -4.44 -21.89 7.70
C GLU A 83 -4.71 -21.87 9.21
N ASP A 84 -5.60 -22.75 9.68
CA ASP A 84 -5.95 -22.91 11.11
C ASP A 84 -4.74 -23.36 11.95
#